data_AF-A0A1W9MRW4-F1
#
_entry.id   AF-A0A1W9MRW4-F1
#
_cell.length_a   1.000
_cell.length_b   1.000
_cell.length_c   1.000
_cell.angle_alpha   90.00
_cell.angle_beta   90.00
_cell.angle_gamma   90.00
#
_symmetry.space_group_name_H-M   'P 1'
#
loop_
_entity.id
_entity.type
_entity.pdbx_description
1 polymer ?
#
loop_
_entity_poly.entity_id
_entity_poly.type
_entity_poly.pdbx_seq_one_letter_code
_entity_poly.pdbx_strand_id
1 'polypeptide(L)' 'MKMIMKFAICILNNGYDDLESWKIYRILPDEKAGRAGCLRVIDESGEDYLYPVNIFLVVEFSEEIQTRLLDTVREAA' A
#
# COMPACT_ATOMS: atom_id res chain seq x y z
N MET A 1 6.22 18.29 -10.89
CA MET A 1 6.92 17.14 -10.28
C MET A 1 5.95 15.97 -10.32
N LYS A 2 6.27 14.87 -11.02
CA LYS A 2 5.42 13.69 -11.12
C LYS A 2 5.50 12.93 -9.79
N MET A 3 4.37 12.80 -9.08
CA MET A 3 4.30 12.00 -7.86
C MET A 3 4.25 10.52 -8.28
N ILE A 4 5.38 9.83 -8.20
CA ILE A 4 5.43 8.39 -8.43
C ILE A 4 4.81 7.71 -7.22
N MET A 5 3.64 7.11 -7.40
CA MET A 5 2.95 6.39 -6.34
C MET A 5 3.38 4.92 -6.39
N LYS A 6 3.63 4.34 -5.22
CA LYS A 6 3.99 2.94 -5.10
C LYS A 6 2.85 2.17 -4.46
N PHE A 7 2.71 0.92 -4.87
CA PHE A 7 1.68 0.03 -4.41
C PHE A 7 2.32 -1.28 -3.95
N ALA A 8 1.63 -1.98 -3.07
CA ALA A 8 2.04 -3.28 -2.58
C ALA A 8 0.88 -4.27 -2.71
N ILE A 9 1.18 -5.53 -3.03
CA ILE A 9 0.23 -6.63 -2.93
C ILE A 9 0.53 -7.38 -1.64
N CYS A 10 -0.44 -7.51 -0.75
CA CYS A 10 -0.29 -8.37 0.43
C CYS A 10 -0.26 -9.83 -0.05
N ILE A 11 0.80 -10.57 0.27
CA ILE A 11 0.95 -11.99 -0.09
C ILE A 11 0.77 -12.93 1.09
N LEU A 12 0.84 -12.40 2.31
CA LEU A 12 0.74 -13.17 3.55
C LEU A 12 0.00 -12.34 4.61
N ASN A 13 -1.19 -12.78 5.01
CA ASN A 13 -1.96 -12.02 6.00
C ASN A 13 -1.49 -12.23 7.45
N ASN A 14 -0.77 -13.32 7.78
CA ASN A 14 -0.18 -13.58 9.12
C ASN A 14 -1.05 -13.28 10.37
N GLY A 15 -2.38 -13.20 10.24
CA GLY A 15 -3.29 -12.83 11.31
C GLY A 15 -3.49 -11.32 11.54
N TYR A 16 -3.17 -10.47 10.56
CA TYR A 16 -3.56 -9.05 10.59
C TYR A 16 -5.03 -8.92 10.15
N ASP A 17 -5.88 -8.41 11.04
CA ASP A 17 -7.31 -8.28 10.75
C ASP A 17 -7.59 -7.19 9.69
N ASP A 18 -6.66 -6.24 9.55
CA ASP A 18 -6.79 -5.06 8.68
C ASP A 18 -6.11 -5.24 7.30
N LEU A 19 -5.64 -6.45 7.00
CA LEU A 19 -5.08 -6.80 5.69
C LEU A 19 -5.82 -7.98 5.07
N GLU A 20 -5.83 -8.03 3.75
CA GLU A 20 -6.39 -9.12 2.95
C GLU A 20 -5.33 -9.63 1.96
N SER A 21 -5.18 -10.96 1.87
CA SER A 21 -4.25 -11.55 0.91
C SER A 21 -4.69 -11.27 -0.52
N TRP A 22 -3.72 -11.02 -1.41
CA TRP A 22 -3.88 -10.69 -2.82
C TRP A 22 -4.48 -9.32 -3.14
N LYS A 23 -4.71 -8.48 -2.12
CA LYS A 23 -5.22 -7.12 -2.29
C LYS A 23 -4.09 -6.10 -2.46
N ILE A 24 -4.42 -5.00 -3.15
CA ILE A 24 -3.48 -3.91 -3.46
C ILE A 24 -3.63 -2.81 -2.40
N TYR A 25 -2.50 -2.41 -1.83
CA TYR A 25 -2.37 -1.37 -0.83
C TYR A 25 -1.52 -0.22 -1.35
N ARG A 26 -1.90 1.02 -1.01
CA ARG A 26 -1.10 2.21 -1.33
C ARG A 26 0.04 2.34 -0.33
N ILE A 27 1.26 2.53 -0.82
CA ILE A 27 2.44 2.79 0.02
C ILE A 27 2.61 4.31 0.19
N LEU A 28 2.87 4.73 1.43
CA LEU A 28 3.30 6.08 1.76
C LEU A 28 4.83 6.13 1.93
N PRO A 29 5.53 7.13 1.37
CA PRO A 29 6.97 7.27 1.56
C PRO A 29 7.32 7.47 3.04
N ASP A 30 8.10 6.54 3.59
CA ASP A 30 8.61 6.62 4.95
C ASP A 30 9.98 5.95 5.04
N GLU A 31 11.05 6.75 4.96
CA GLU A 31 12.41 6.23 5.06
C GLU A 31 12.73 5.62 6.43
N LYS A 32 12.10 6.12 7.50
CA LYS A 32 12.33 5.60 8.85
C LYS A 32 11.74 4.21 8.98
N ALA A 33 10.53 4.00 8.46
CA ALA A 33 9.93 2.67 8.36
C ALA A 33 10.76 1.73 7.50
N GLY A 34 11.24 2.19 6.33
CA GLY A 34 12.08 1.40 5.45
C GLY A 34 13.37 0.92 6.14
N ARG A 35 14.03 1.78 6.93
CA ARG A 35 15.19 1.40 7.74
C ARG A 35 14.88 0.39 8.84
N ALA A 36 13.63 0.32 9.29
CA ALA A 36 13.15 -0.67 10.27
C ALA A 36 12.62 -1.97 9.62
N GLY A 37 12.69 -2.09 8.28
CA GLY A 37 12.14 -3.25 7.57
C GLY A 37 10.62 -3.24 7.46
N CYS A 38 10.00 -2.06 7.56
CA CYS A 38 8.56 -1.88 7.46
C CYS A 38 8.17 -1.05 6.22
N LEU A 39 6.95 -1.26 5.75
CA LEU A 39 6.25 -0.40 4.80
C LEU A 39 5.12 0.32 5.51
N ARG A 40 4.99 1.62 5.25
CA ARG A 40 3.80 2.39 5.62
C ARG A 40 2.76 2.25 4.53
N VAL A 41 1.63 1.63 4.82
CA VAL A 41 0.54 1.44 3.85
C VAL A 41 -0.77 1.95 4.41
N ILE A 42 -1.69 2.35 3.53
CA ILE A 42 -3.08 2.61 3.90
C ILE A 42 -3.81 1.28 3.84
N ASP A 43 -4.36 0.82 4.96
CA ASP A 43 -5.02 -0.48 5.10
C ASP A 43 -6.54 -0.42 4.83
N GLU A 44 -7.28 -1.46 5.19
CA GLU A 44 -8.74 -1.53 4.98
C GLU A 44 -9.55 -0.52 5.80
N SER A 45 -8.98 -0.01 6.89
CA SER A 45 -9.61 1.04 7.70
C SER A 45 -9.51 2.42 7.06
N GLY A 46 -8.62 2.59 6.08
CA GLY A 46 -8.30 3.88 5.47
C GLY A 46 -7.24 4.69 6.24
N GLU A 47 -6.74 4.15 7.34
CA GLU A 47 -5.64 4.74 8.13
C GLU A 47 -4.28 4.19 7.67
N ASP A 48 -3.20 4.91 8.01
CA ASP A 48 -1.84 4.48 7.68
C ASP A 48 -1.15 3.75 8.83
N TYR A 49 -0.67 2.53 8.55
CA TYR A 49 0.04 1.68 9.50
C TYR A 49 1.35 1.13 8.94
N LEU A 50 2.22 0.68 9.85
CA LEU A 50 3.50 0.06 9.53
C LEU A 50 3.39 -1.46 9.60
N TYR A 51 3.74 -2.12 8.51
CA TYR A 51 3.79 -3.58 8.44
C TYR A 51 5.15 -4.08 7.96
N PRO A 52 5.55 -5.30 8.35
CA PRO A 52 6.78 -5.92 7.85
C PRO A 52 6.83 -5.97 6.32
N VAL A 53 7.96 -5.60 5.71
CA VAL A 53 8.08 -5.58 4.25
C VAL A 53 7.94 -6.96 3.61
N ASN A 54 8.26 -8.03 4.34
CA ASN A 54 8.29 -9.40 3.84
C ASN A 54 6.90 -10.04 3.61
N ILE A 55 5.82 -9.39 4.04
CA ILE A 55 4.45 -9.84 3.76
C ILE A 55 3.87 -9.20 2.50
N PHE A 56 4.63 -8.34 1.83
CA PHE A 56 4.21 -7.61 0.63
C PHE A 56 5.11 -7.87 -0.57
N LEU A 57 4.53 -7.75 -1.76
CA LEU A 57 5.26 -7.52 -3.00
C LEU A 57 5.03 -6.09 -3.47
N VAL A 58 6.10 -5.30 -3.57
CA VAL A 58 6.03 -3.94 -4.13
C VAL A 58 5.85 -4.03 -5.65
N VAL A 59 4.85 -3.33 -6.16
CA VAL A 59 4.51 -3.30 -7.58
C VAL A 59 4.46 -1.86 -8.07
N GLU A 60 4.91 -1.67 -9.30
CA GLU A 60 4.83 -0.38 -10.00
C GLU A 60 3.82 -0.52 -11.14
N PHE A 61 2.85 0.40 -11.17
CA PHE A 61 1.85 0.46 -12.23
C PHE A 61 2.14 1.62 -13.19
N SER A 62 1.58 1.57 -14.40
CA SER A 62 1.58 2.73 -15.30
C SER A 62 0.83 3.91 -14.67
N GLU A 63 1.15 5.15 -15.06
CA GLU A 63 0.45 6.34 -14.55
C GLU A 63 -1.06 6.24 -14.68
N GLU A 64 -1.54 5.75 -15.82
CA GLU A 64 -2.96 5.57 -16.09
C GLU A 64 -3.64 4.70 -15.01
N ILE A 65 -3.01 3.57 -14.64
CA ILE A 65 -3.53 2.68 -13.60
C ILE A 65 -3.46 3.38 -12.23
N GLN A 66 -2.36 4.08 -11.93
CA GLN A 66 -2.21 4.81 -10.66
C GLN A 66 -3.32 5.86 -10.50
N THR A 67 -3.62 6.64 -11.55
CA THR A 67 -4.70 7.63 -11.55
C THR A 67 -6.05 6.96 -11.30
N ARG A 68 -6.39 5.90 -12.04
CA ARG A 68 -7.67 5.20 -11.90
C ARG A 68 -7.87 4.62 -10.50
N LEU A 69 -6.84 4.00 -9.92
CA LEU A 69 -6.90 3.46 -8.56
C LEU A 69 -7.17 4.55 -7.51
N LEU A 70 -6.64 5.76 -7.71
CA LEU A 70 -6.85 6.86 -6.76
C LEU A 70 -8.21 7.53 -6.88
N ASP A 71 -8.76 7.58 -8.09
CA ASP A 71 -10.09 8.15 -8.31
C ASP A 71 -11.18 7.28 -7.67
N THR A 72 -11.04 5.95 -7.74
CA THR A 72 -12.00 5.01 -7.12
C THR A 72 -12.10 5.17 -5.60
N VAL A 73 -11.00 5.51 -4.92
CA VAL A 73 -11.01 5.75 -3.45
C VAL A 73 -11.85 6.97 -3.09
N ARG A 74 -11.97 7.97 -3.99
CA ARG A 74 -12.73 9.20 -3.74
C ARG A 74 -14.23 9.03 -3.92
N GLU A 75 -14.67 7.96 -4.59
CA GLU A 75 -16.09 7.63 -4.77
C GLU A 75 -16.65 6.79 -3.62
N ALA A 76 -15.78 6.14 -2.85
CA ALA A 76 -16.15 5.29 -1.71
C ALA A 76 -16.12 6.02 -0.35
N ALA A 77 -15.72 7.30 -0.32
CA ALA A 77 -15.69 8.17 0.85
C ALA A 77 -16.84 9.18 0.83
#